data_AF-A0A2E9L932-F1
#
_entry.id   AF-A0A2E9L932-F1
#
_cell.length_a   1.000
_cell.length_b   1.000
_cell.length_c   1.000
_cell.angle_alpha   90.00
_cell.angle_beta   90.00
_cell.angle_gamma   90.00
#
_symmetry.space_group_name_H-M   'P 1'
#
loop_
_entity.id
_entity.type
_entity.pdbx_description
1 polymer ?
#
loop_
_entity_poly.entity_id
_entity_poly.type
_entity_poly.pdbx_seq_one_letter_code
_entity_poly.pdbx_strand_id
1 'polypeptide(L)'
;MKMKASVVDGYPQGNKMKILIEDADASQINALRRAIIADVPKMAIDKVMFTLGVNQDNNRGEIFESVNALPDEVIAHRLAMIPIPTCPENSIVAPDDCPNCMDMAEEDRGCPMCQVLYTL
;
A
#
# COMPACT_ATOMS: atom_id res chain seq x y z
N MET A 1 26.47 24.79 10.13
CA MET A 1 25.90 23.93 11.20
C MET A 1 25.63 22.57 10.57
N LYS A 2 26.18 21.48 11.11
CA LYS A 2 25.96 20.12 10.57
C LYS A 2 25.00 19.40 11.52
N MET A 3 23.83 19.03 11.01
CA MET A 3 22.84 18.22 11.72
C MET A 3 23.49 16.90 12.18
N LYS A 4 23.23 16.50 13.42
CA LYS A 4 23.68 15.22 14.00
C LYS A 4 22.46 14.38 14.33
N ALA A 5 22.53 13.09 14.03
CA ALA A 5 21.49 12.13 14.36
C ALA A 5 22.09 10.98 15.19
N SER A 6 21.45 10.65 16.31
CA SER A 6 21.82 9.52 17.17
C SER A 6 20.59 8.64 17.45
N VAL A 7 20.80 7.33 17.55
CA VAL A 7 19.72 6.40 17.91
C VAL A 7 19.55 6.43 19.42
N VAL A 8 18.30 6.49 19.89
CA VAL A 8 18.00 6.47 21.33
C VAL A 8 18.19 5.06 21.88
N ASP A 9 18.84 4.95 23.05
CA ASP A 9 19.05 3.68 23.72
C ASP A 9 17.75 2.86 23.88
N GLY A 10 17.83 1.56 23.60
CA GLY A 10 16.69 0.66 23.64
C GLY A 10 15.82 0.63 22.38
N TYR A 11 16.22 1.30 21.30
CA TYR A 11 15.66 1.16 19.96
C TYR A 11 16.70 0.55 19.00
N PRO A 12 16.27 -0.19 17.96
CA PRO A 12 14.90 -0.43 17.48
C PRO A 12 14.09 -1.45 18.32
N GLN A 13 12.76 -1.35 18.27
CA GLN A 13 11.81 -2.29 18.89
C GLN A 13 10.74 -2.72 17.88
N GLY A 14 10.92 -3.90 17.26
CA GLY A 14 10.04 -4.35 16.18
C GLY A 14 9.96 -3.32 15.06
N ASN A 15 8.75 -2.90 14.69
CA ASN A 15 8.50 -1.91 13.62
C ASN A 15 8.58 -0.45 14.09
N LYS A 16 9.34 -0.15 15.16
CA LYS A 16 9.48 1.20 15.73
C LYS A 16 10.95 1.59 15.87
N MET A 17 11.26 2.83 15.48
CA MET A 17 12.57 3.46 15.61
C MET A 17 12.45 4.83 16.28
N LYS A 18 13.43 5.21 17.10
CA LYS A 18 13.54 6.55 17.68
C LYS A 18 14.94 7.11 17.43
N ILE A 19 14.98 8.33 16.91
CA ILE A 19 16.21 9.04 16.54
C ILE A 19 16.16 10.41 17.21
N LEU A 20 17.24 10.78 17.90
CA LEU A 20 17.48 12.11 18.41
C LEU A 20 18.24 12.90 17.35
N ILE A 21 17.70 14.05 16.95
CA ILE A 21 18.33 14.95 15.98
C ILE A 21 18.73 16.23 16.72
N GLU A 22 20.02 16.53 16.67
CA GLU A 22 20.64 17.69 17.31
C GLU A 22 21.21 18.62 16.22
N ASP A 23 21.45 19.88 16.59
CA ASP A 23 22.00 20.90 15.70
C ASP A 23 21.15 21.13 14.42
N ALA A 24 19.82 21.11 14.56
CA ALA A 24 18.85 21.34 13.47
C ALA A 24 17.79 22.39 13.85
N ASP A 25 17.28 23.11 12.85
CA ASP A 25 16.18 24.06 13.04
C ASP A 25 14.82 23.35 13.05
N ALA A 26 13.84 23.93 13.76
CA ALA A 26 12.48 23.39 13.83
C ALA A 26 11.82 23.24 12.45
N SER A 27 12.12 24.14 11.50
CA SER A 27 11.63 24.03 10.12
C SER A 27 12.14 22.79 9.40
N GLN A 28 13.41 22.43 9.62
CA GLN A 28 14.04 21.25 9.01
C GLN A 28 13.42 19.95 9.56
N ILE A 29 13.21 19.88 10.88
CA ILE A 29 12.59 18.71 11.51
C ILE A 29 11.13 18.55 11.08
N ASN A 30 10.38 19.65 10.97
CA ASN A 30 9.00 19.58 10.49
C ASN A 30 8.92 19.19 9.02
N ALA A 31 9.87 19.63 8.19
CA ALA A 31 9.98 19.20 6.79
C ALA A 31 10.25 17.68 6.73
N LEU A 32 11.20 17.16 7.50
CA LEU A 32 11.49 15.73 7.58
C LEU A 32 10.26 14.92 8.04
N ARG A 33 9.56 15.39 9.08
CA ARG A 33 8.31 14.76 9.56
C ARG A 33 7.25 14.69 8.47
N ARG A 34 7.07 15.75 7.69
CA ARG A 34 6.12 15.78 6.57
C ARG A 34 6.52 14.79 5.48
N ALA A 35 7.79 14.76 5.10
CA ALA A 35 8.30 13.85 4.08
C ALA A 35 8.08 12.39 4.47
N ILE A 36 8.35 12.02 5.73
CA ILE A 36 8.13 10.64 6.20
C ILE A 36 6.65 10.23 6.14
N ILE A 37 5.72 11.16 6.38
CA ILE A 37 4.27 10.86 6.41
C ILE A 37 3.67 10.81 5.01
N ALA A 38 4.07 11.73 4.13
CA ALA A 38 3.40 11.97 2.86
C ALA A 38 4.16 11.42 1.65
N ASP A 39 5.49 11.50 1.66
CA ASP A 39 6.30 11.31 0.44
C ASP A 39 6.92 9.90 0.38
N VAL A 40 6.66 9.04 1.36
CA VAL A 40 7.12 7.64 1.36
C VAL A 40 6.12 6.77 0.57
N PRO A 41 6.50 6.23 -0.59
CA PRO A 41 5.60 5.39 -1.39
C PRO A 41 5.30 4.09 -0.66
N LYS A 42 4.01 3.69 -0.71
CA LYS A 42 3.49 2.45 -0.11
C LYS A 42 2.44 1.85 -1.03
N MET A 43 2.36 0.53 -1.07
CA MET A 43 1.31 -0.19 -1.76
C MET A 43 0.05 -0.25 -0.90
N ALA A 44 -1.09 -0.09 -1.55
CA ALA A 44 -2.43 -0.26 -0.98
C ALA A 44 -3.34 -0.86 -2.05
N ILE A 45 -4.48 -1.42 -1.62
CA ILE A 45 -5.50 -1.88 -2.54
C ILE A 45 -6.26 -0.66 -3.08
N ASP A 46 -6.23 -0.46 -4.39
CA ASP A 46 -6.87 0.68 -5.07
C ASP A 46 -8.15 0.28 -5.80
N LYS A 47 -8.09 -0.80 -6.61
CA LYS A 47 -9.23 -1.32 -7.38
C LYS A 47 -9.72 -2.64 -6.78
N VAL A 48 -11.03 -2.75 -6.57
CA VAL A 48 -11.69 -3.97 -6.08
C VAL A 48 -12.80 -4.34 -7.05
N MET A 49 -12.78 -5.58 -7.54
CA MET A 49 -13.82 -6.13 -8.41
C MET A 49 -14.67 -7.11 -7.60
N PHE A 50 -15.95 -6.79 -7.41
CA PHE A 50 -16.89 -7.67 -6.74
C PHE A 50 -17.55 -8.60 -7.77
N THR A 51 -17.30 -9.89 -7.65
CA THR A 51 -18.00 -10.91 -8.43
C THR A 51 -19.24 -11.34 -7.67
N LEU A 52 -20.39 -10.72 -7.97
CA LEU A 52 -21.68 -11.13 -7.42
C LEU A 52 -22.25 -12.26 -8.29
N GLY A 53 -22.36 -13.46 -7.73
CA GLY A 53 -22.91 -14.59 -8.45
C GLY A 53 -23.04 -15.83 -7.57
N VAL A 54 -23.82 -16.79 -8.07
CA VAL A 54 -23.85 -18.15 -7.52
C VAL A 54 -22.69 -18.93 -8.13
N ASN A 55 -21.63 -19.15 -7.35
CA ASN A 55 -20.56 -20.05 -7.79
C ASN A 55 -20.94 -21.47 -7.36
N GLN A 56 -21.23 -22.35 -8.32
CA GLN A 56 -21.32 -23.79 -8.09
C GLN A 56 -19.91 -24.38 -8.17
N ASP A 57 -19.39 -24.85 -7.03
CA ASP A 57 -18.20 -25.70 -7.07
C ASP A 57 -18.61 -27.07 -7.62
N ASN A 58 -18.22 -27.36 -8.87
CA ASN A 58 -18.53 -28.60 -9.58
C ASN A 58 -18.01 -29.86 -8.87
N ASN A 59 -17.16 -29.73 -7.84
CA ASN A 59 -16.62 -30.85 -7.05
C ASN A 59 -17.31 -31.06 -5.69
N ARG A 60 -18.04 -30.08 -5.16
CA ARG A 60 -18.66 -30.17 -3.82
C ARG A 60 -20.17 -29.93 -3.78
N GLY A 61 -20.77 -29.45 -4.88
CA GLY A 61 -22.22 -29.23 -4.96
C GLY A 61 -22.72 -28.11 -4.05
N GLU A 62 -21.82 -27.33 -3.46
CA GLU A 62 -22.14 -26.18 -2.62
C GLU A 62 -22.34 -24.95 -3.52
N ILE A 63 -23.50 -24.30 -3.38
CA ILE A 63 -23.86 -23.07 -4.06
C ILE A 63 -23.40 -21.92 -3.16
N PHE A 64 -22.33 -21.24 -3.53
CA PHE A 64 -21.89 -20.04 -2.83
C PHE A 64 -22.63 -18.84 -3.40
N GLU A 65 -23.52 -18.23 -2.61
CA GLU A 65 -24.18 -16.97 -2.93
C GLU A 65 -23.46 -15.83 -2.21
N SER A 66 -22.91 -14.90 -2.97
CA SER A 66 -22.26 -13.71 -2.43
C SER A 66 -23.29 -12.67 -2.00
N VAL A 67 -23.95 -12.89 -0.85
CA VAL A 67 -24.88 -11.91 -0.25
C VAL A 67 -24.13 -11.10 0.81
N ASN A 68 -23.60 -9.94 0.42
CA ASN A 68 -22.90 -9.07 1.36
C ASN A 68 -23.89 -8.31 2.25
N ALA A 69 -23.69 -8.36 3.57
CA ALA A 69 -24.47 -7.58 4.54
C ALA A 69 -24.06 -6.09 4.61
N LEU A 70 -22.87 -5.78 4.08
CA LEU A 70 -22.33 -4.43 4.01
C LEU A 70 -22.34 -3.96 2.55
N PRO A 71 -22.56 -2.66 2.29
CA PRO A 71 -22.38 -2.09 0.96
C PRO A 71 -20.94 -2.28 0.47
N ASP A 72 -20.79 -2.51 -0.83
CA ASP A 72 -19.51 -2.84 -1.46
C ASP A 72 -18.48 -1.70 -1.29
N GLU A 73 -18.91 -0.44 -1.23
CA GLU A 73 -18.04 0.71 -0.98
C GLU A 73 -17.41 0.67 0.42
N VAL A 74 -18.16 0.18 1.42
CA VAL A 74 -17.66 0.02 2.80
C VAL A 74 -16.61 -1.08 2.84
N ILE A 75 -16.82 -2.18 2.11
CA ILE A 75 -15.87 -3.28 2.02
C ILE A 75 -14.61 -2.82 1.28
N ALA A 76 -14.76 -2.20 0.12
CA ALA A 76 -13.64 -1.68 -0.68
C ALA A 76 -12.80 -0.66 0.10
N HIS A 77 -13.44 0.28 0.82
CA HIS A 77 -12.73 1.25 1.64
C HIS A 77 -11.94 0.57 2.78
N ARG A 78 -12.50 -0.48 3.39
CA ARG A 78 -11.79 -1.24 4.43
C ARG A 78 -10.61 -2.02 3.86
N LEU A 79 -10.75 -2.58 2.66
CA LEU A 79 -9.65 -3.26 1.95
C LEU A 79 -8.51 -2.28 1.62
N ALA A 80 -8.83 -1.06 1.16
CA ALA A 80 -7.84 -0.02 0.88
C ALA A 80 -7.01 0.40 2.12
N MET A 81 -7.58 0.25 3.32
CA MET A 81 -6.91 0.58 4.60
C MET A 81 -6.04 -0.55 5.15
N ILE A 82 -6.02 -1.73 4.53
CA ILE A 82 -5.14 -2.83 4.94
C ILE A 82 -3.70 -2.49 4.52
N PRO A 83 -2.73 -2.45 5.46
CA PRO A 83 -1.35 -2.16 5.11
C PRO A 83 -0.74 -3.36 4.39
N ILE A 84 -0.49 -3.21 3.08
CA ILE A 84 0.17 -4.23 2.27
C ILE A 84 1.69 -4.09 2.43
N PRO A 85 2.42 -5.18 2.74
CA PRO A 85 3.87 -5.17 2.79
C PRO A 85 4.46 -4.66 1.47
N THR A 86 5.14 -3.52 1.54
CA THR A 86 5.79 -2.91 0.38
C THR A 86 7.28 -3.23 0.44
N CYS A 87 7.80 -3.89 -0.58
CA CYS A 87 9.22 -4.20 -0.72
C CYS A 87 9.80 -3.38 -1.88
N PRO A 88 10.43 -2.22 -1.62
CA PRO A 88 11.00 -1.37 -2.66
C PRO A 88 12.07 -2.08 -3.51
N GLU A 89 12.69 -3.11 -2.93
CA GLU A 89 13.72 -3.95 -3.55
C GLU A 89 13.17 -4.87 -4.65
N ASN A 90 11.87 -5.16 -4.62
CA ASN A 90 11.22 -6.14 -5.51
C ASN A 90 10.79 -5.57 -6.87
N SER A 91 11.38 -4.45 -7.32
CA SER A 91 11.23 -3.91 -8.68
C SER A 91 9.79 -3.60 -9.12
N ILE A 92 8.86 -3.45 -8.18
CA ILE A 92 7.52 -2.93 -8.48
C ILE A 92 7.65 -1.41 -8.70
N VAL A 93 7.25 -0.97 -9.89
CA VAL A 93 7.26 0.44 -10.29
C VAL A 93 5.85 1.00 -10.16
N ALA A 94 5.74 2.31 -9.90
CA ALA A 94 4.45 2.97 -9.93
C ALA A 94 3.81 2.81 -11.32
N PRO A 95 2.48 2.68 -11.44
CA PRO A 95 1.80 2.56 -12.74
C PRO A 95 2.14 3.70 -13.70
N ASP A 96 2.33 4.91 -13.18
CA ASP A 96 2.70 6.11 -13.96
C ASP A 96 4.13 6.06 -14.50
N ASP A 97 5.03 5.39 -13.78
CA ASP A 97 6.46 5.27 -14.14
C ASP A 97 6.77 3.95 -14.85
N CYS A 98 5.75 3.12 -15.13
CA CYS A 98 5.94 1.79 -15.68
C CYS A 98 6.26 1.85 -17.18
N PRO A 99 7.42 1.32 -17.64
CA PRO A 99 7.81 1.38 -19.05
C PRO A 99 6.83 0.70 -20.01
N ASN A 100 6.03 -0.26 -19.52
CA ASN A 100 5.09 -1.02 -20.33
C ASN A 100 3.66 -0.47 -20.28
N CYS A 101 3.31 0.32 -19.25
CA CYS A 101 1.94 0.78 -19.01
C CYS A 101 1.78 2.30 -19.12
N MET A 102 2.87 3.07 -19.16
CA MET A 102 2.82 4.55 -19.17
C MET A 102 1.99 5.10 -20.34
N ASP A 103 2.12 4.49 -21.53
CA ASP A 103 1.43 4.89 -22.75
C ASP A 103 -0.02 4.36 -22.86
N MET A 104 -0.46 3.54 -21.91
CA MET A 104 -1.82 3.00 -21.86
C MET A 104 -2.76 3.97 -21.13
N ALA A 105 -4.05 3.91 -21.47
CA ALA A 105 -5.10 4.57 -20.71
C ALA A 105 -5.09 4.08 -19.25
N GLU A 106 -5.38 4.96 -18.29
CA GLU A 106 -5.32 4.65 -16.84
C GLU A 106 -6.15 3.41 -16.44
N GLU A 107 -7.23 3.17 -17.20
CA GLU A 107 -8.13 2.03 -17.04
C GLU A 107 -7.44 0.70 -17.34
N ASP A 108 -6.59 0.70 -18.38
CA ASP A 108 -5.89 -0.46 -18.93
C ASP A 108 -4.49 -0.65 -18.33
N ARG A 109 -4.05 0.24 -17.46
CA ARG A 109 -2.77 0.11 -16.76
C ARG A 109 -2.83 -1.06 -15.79
N GLY A 110 -1.96 -2.04 -16.03
CA GLY A 110 -1.85 -3.19 -15.15
C GLY A 110 -0.99 -4.30 -15.73
N CYS A 111 0.30 -4.32 -15.37
CA CYS A 111 1.19 -5.43 -15.68
C CYS A 111 1.81 -6.00 -14.39
N PRO A 112 2.39 -7.21 -14.43
CA PRO A 112 3.02 -7.82 -13.24
C PRO A 112 4.14 -6.98 -12.59
N MET A 113 4.66 -5.96 -13.30
CA MET A 113 5.68 -5.04 -12.78
C MET A 113 5.10 -3.85 -12.01
N CYS A 114 3.81 -3.52 -12.17
CA CYS A 114 3.20 -2.32 -11.56
C CYS A 114 1.95 -2.61 -10.72
N GLN A 115 1.45 -3.84 -10.70
CA GLN A 115 0.29 -4.23 -9.89
C GLN A 115 0.44 -5.65 -9.32
N VAL A 116 -0.26 -5.89 -8.22
CA VAL A 116 -0.41 -7.21 -7.61
C VAL A 116 -1.90 -7.53 -7.52
N LEU A 117 -2.30 -8.71 -7.99
CA LEU A 117 -3.68 -9.16 -7.93
C LEU A 117 -3.87 -10.08 -6.71
N TYR A 118 -4.87 -9.77 -5.89
CA TYR A 118 -5.34 -10.62 -4.80
C TYR A 118 -6.75 -11.13 -5.12
N THR A 119 -7.07 -12.33 -4.64
CA THR A 119 -8.41 -12.91 -4.75
C THR A 119 -8.80 -13.43 -3.36
N LEU A 120 -10.03 -13.13 -2.93
CA LEU A 120 -10.62 -13.53 -1.65
C LEU A 120 -11.92 -14.30 -1.88
#